data_AF-A0A7L5E2P7-F1
#
_entry.id   AF-A0A7L5E2P7-F1
#
_cell.length_a   1.000
_cell.length_b   1.000
_cell.length_c   1.000
_cell.angle_alpha   90.00
_cell.angle_beta   90.00
_cell.angle_gamma   90.00
#
_symmetry.space_group_name_H-M   'P 1'
#
loop_
_entity.id
_entity.type
_entity.pdbx_description
1 polymer ?
#
loop_
_entity_poly.entity_id
_entity_poly.type
_entity_poly.pdbx_seq_one_letter_code
_entity_poly.pdbx_strand_id
1 'polypeptide(L)'
;MSETDSPQAFGTWMECMRNGAFEEAWKFSDVALATGTNRNYTLPRHQQGIWDGRSLQDKRVLVRCYHGLGDTIQFIRFAPLLKQIARQVIVWAQPALIDLLKTVNGIDELLSLHDGTPDVAYDVDVEVMELPYIFRTTLATLPKQMPYLHAEPLPLPQQNAEKLSVGLVWQAGDWDKSRCIPFSLLEPLAQMEGINLYILQANVTSASWQEGFGIHPGEFSLYDYGRVIAGLDLLITVDSMPAHLAGALNIPVWTLLHAQADWRWMDNRLDSPWYPSMKLYRQEHQGNWQPVIEQVATGLRSLVNSVL
;
A
#
# COMPACT_ATOMS: atom_id res chain seq x y z
N MET A 1 14.84 2.43 -36.61
CA MET A 1 14.42 1.01 -36.59
C MET A 1 15.55 0.18 -36.00
N SER A 2 15.34 -0.25 -34.76
CA SER A 2 15.89 -1.41 -34.04
C SER A 2 15.49 -1.17 -32.57
N GLU A 3 14.22 -1.30 -32.14
CA GLU A 3 13.44 -2.53 -32.03
C GLU A 3 14.31 -3.75 -31.67
N THR A 4 14.74 -3.81 -30.41
CA THR A 4 15.01 -5.05 -29.65
C THR A 4 15.20 -4.73 -28.15
N ASP A 5 14.28 -3.96 -27.55
CA ASP A 5 14.07 -4.03 -26.10
C ASP A 5 12.92 -5.01 -25.86
N SER A 6 13.27 -6.20 -25.38
CA SER A 6 12.41 -7.37 -25.23
C SER A 6 11.19 -7.11 -24.31
N PRO A 7 9.95 -7.14 -24.83
CA PRO A 7 8.73 -7.13 -24.01
C PRO A 7 8.51 -8.46 -23.25
N GLN A 8 9.37 -9.48 -23.45
CA GLN A 8 9.13 -10.84 -22.99
C GLN A 8 9.61 -11.09 -21.55
N ALA A 9 10.57 -10.32 -21.03
CA ALA A 9 11.11 -10.48 -19.68
C ALA A 9 10.25 -9.83 -18.58
N PHE A 10 9.46 -8.81 -18.91
CA PHE A 10 8.56 -8.14 -17.96
C PHE A 10 7.28 -8.95 -17.70
N GLY A 11 6.82 -9.70 -18.71
CA GLY A 11 5.71 -10.66 -18.56
C GLY A 11 6.02 -11.73 -17.51
N THR A 12 7.26 -12.25 -17.48
CA THR A 12 7.62 -13.38 -16.62
C THR A 12 7.81 -13.03 -15.14
N TRP A 13 8.39 -11.86 -14.79
CA TRP A 13 8.53 -11.46 -13.38
C TRP A 13 7.17 -11.16 -12.73
N MET A 14 6.34 -10.37 -13.42
CA MET A 14 5.02 -9.98 -12.94
C MET A 14 4.09 -11.19 -12.81
N GLU A 15 4.12 -12.12 -13.77
CA GLU A 15 3.39 -13.38 -13.70
C GLU A 15 3.86 -14.24 -12.52
N CYS A 16 5.17 -14.38 -12.32
CA CYS A 16 5.71 -15.11 -11.16
C CYS A 16 5.21 -14.50 -9.85
N MET A 17 5.25 -13.19 -9.72
CA MET A 17 4.76 -12.49 -8.53
C MET A 17 3.26 -12.67 -8.31
N ARG A 18 2.45 -12.51 -9.37
CA ARG A 18 1.00 -12.72 -9.29
C ARG A 18 0.63 -14.14 -8.89
N ASN A 19 1.41 -15.12 -9.33
CA ASN A 19 1.23 -16.53 -8.96
C ASN A 19 1.87 -16.92 -7.62
N GLY A 20 2.54 -15.99 -6.92
CA GLY A 20 3.20 -16.28 -5.65
C GLY A 20 4.54 -17.00 -5.76
N ALA A 21 5.08 -17.16 -6.97
CA ALA A 21 6.37 -17.77 -7.27
C ALA A 21 7.52 -16.77 -7.10
N PHE A 22 7.68 -16.24 -5.89
CA PHE A 22 8.62 -15.15 -5.59
C PHE A 22 10.08 -15.56 -5.89
N GLU A 23 10.46 -16.80 -5.60
CA GLU A 23 11.81 -17.31 -5.89
C GLU A 23 12.15 -17.26 -7.38
N GLU A 24 11.19 -17.62 -8.24
CA GLU A 24 11.36 -17.53 -9.70
C GLU A 24 11.41 -16.06 -10.15
N ALA A 25 10.58 -15.20 -9.58
CA ALA A 25 10.63 -13.76 -9.84
C ALA A 25 12.03 -13.20 -9.52
N TRP A 26 12.63 -13.57 -8.39
CA TRP A 26 13.95 -13.07 -8.00
C TRP A 26 15.08 -13.46 -8.96
N LYS A 27 14.96 -14.56 -9.71
CA LYS A 27 15.94 -14.90 -10.75
C LYS A 27 15.99 -13.88 -11.88
N PHE A 28 14.86 -13.25 -12.22
CA PHE A 28 14.87 -12.16 -13.20
C PHE A 28 15.50 -10.89 -12.60
N SER A 29 15.25 -10.62 -11.32
CA SER A 29 15.91 -9.53 -10.59
C SER A 29 17.44 -9.73 -10.50
N ASP A 30 17.91 -10.98 -10.37
CA ASP A 30 19.35 -11.32 -10.44
C ASP A 30 19.98 -10.92 -11.77
N VAL A 31 19.32 -11.27 -12.88
CA VAL A 31 19.77 -10.92 -14.23
C VAL A 31 19.81 -9.40 -14.40
N ALA A 32 18.78 -8.68 -13.94
CA ALA A 32 18.72 -7.22 -14.03
C ALA A 32 19.86 -6.56 -13.22
N LEU A 33 20.12 -7.05 -12.00
CA LEU A 33 21.22 -6.57 -11.16
C LEU A 33 22.59 -6.81 -11.82
N ALA A 34 22.83 -8.03 -12.31
CA ALA A 34 24.09 -8.44 -12.93
C ALA A 34 24.40 -7.67 -14.22
N THR A 35 23.37 -7.39 -15.02
CA THR A 35 23.50 -6.62 -16.27
C THR A 35 23.47 -5.11 -16.07
N GLY A 36 23.02 -4.65 -14.89
CA GLY A 36 22.87 -3.23 -14.56
C GLY A 36 21.71 -2.55 -15.29
N THR A 37 20.81 -3.30 -15.92
CA THR A 37 19.67 -2.76 -16.67
C THR A 37 18.65 -2.05 -15.79
N ASN A 38 18.64 -2.33 -14.49
CA ASN A 38 17.83 -1.61 -13.51
C ASN A 38 18.41 -0.23 -13.13
N ARG A 39 19.69 0.05 -13.40
CA ARG A 39 20.39 1.26 -12.94
C ARG A 39 20.53 2.30 -14.05
N ASN A 40 19.39 2.83 -14.52
CA ASN A 40 19.36 3.92 -15.50
C ASN A 40 18.97 5.26 -14.85
N TYR A 41 19.96 6.09 -14.54
CA TYR A 41 19.77 7.39 -13.88
C TYR A 41 19.13 8.49 -14.75
N THR A 42 18.86 8.21 -16.04
CA THR A 42 18.11 9.13 -16.91
C THR A 42 16.58 8.98 -16.74
N LEU A 43 16.13 7.88 -16.14
CA LEU A 43 14.72 7.65 -15.86
C LEU A 43 14.26 8.48 -14.66
N PRO A 44 12.94 8.70 -14.48
CA PRO A 44 12.39 9.23 -13.24
C PRO A 44 12.86 8.42 -12.01
N ARG A 45 13.04 9.07 -10.84
CA ARG A 45 13.60 8.42 -9.63
C ARG A 45 12.91 7.11 -9.24
N HIS A 46 11.59 7.03 -9.38
CA HIS A 46 10.80 5.82 -9.09
C HIS A 46 10.99 4.69 -10.12
N GLN A 47 11.81 4.87 -11.15
CA GLN A 47 12.11 3.83 -12.14
C GLN A 47 13.59 3.42 -12.06
N GLN A 48 14.34 4.01 -11.13
CA GLN A 48 15.76 3.75 -10.95
C GLN A 48 15.94 2.64 -9.91
N GLY A 49 16.59 1.55 -10.31
CA GLY A 49 17.26 0.66 -9.37
C GLY A 49 18.44 1.39 -8.74
N ILE A 50 18.61 1.23 -7.43
CA ILE A 50 19.62 1.94 -6.65
C ILE A 50 20.67 0.97 -6.15
N TRP A 51 20.23 -0.15 -5.58
CA TRP A 51 21.15 -1.12 -5.02
C TRP A 51 21.99 -1.81 -6.10
N ASP A 52 23.29 -1.87 -5.86
CA ASP A 52 24.29 -2.39 -6.80
C ASP A 52 24.82 -3.78 -6.42
N GLY A 53 24.21 -4.42 -5.43
CA GLY A 53 24.61 -5.74 -4.95
C GLY A 53 25.65 -5.70 -3.82
N ARG A 54 26.14 -4.52 -3.43
CA ARG A 54 27.06 -4.41 -2.29
C ARG A 54 26.38 -4.88 -0.99
N SER A 55 27.17 -5.55 -0.15
CA SER A 55 26.71 -6.03 1.15
C SER A 55 26.21 -4.88 2.03
N LEU A 56 25.09 -5.12 2.72
CA LEU A 56 24.50 -4.23 3.70
C LEU A 56 25.03 -4.47 5.13
N GLN A 57 25.81 -5.53 5.33
CA GLN A 57 26.31 -5.95 6.64
C GLN A 57 27.24 -4.90 7.26
N ASP A 58 26.94 -4.47 8.49
CA ASP A 58 27.69 -3.47 9.26
C ASP A 58 27.87 -2.13 8.52
N LYS A 59 26.93 -1.81 7.62
CA LYS A 59 26.91 -0.55 6.86
C LYS A 59 25.90 0.45 7.40
N ARG A 60 26.15 1.73 7.10
CA ARG A 60 25.13 2.79 7.14
C ARG A 60 24.36 2.71 5.84
N VAL A 61 23.14 2.19 5.91
CA VAL A 61 22.28 1.94 4.76
C VAL A 61 21.27 3.08 4.65
N LEU A 62 21.29 3.77 3.51
CA LEU A 62 20.26 4.75 3.16
C LEU A 62 19.15 4.06 2.36
N VAL A 63 17.94 4.01 2.92
CA VAL A 63 16.73 3.55 2.24
C VAL A 63 16.04 4.75 1.60
N ARG A 64 15.91 4.72 0.28
CA ARG A 64 15.26 5.75 -0.52
C ARG A 64 13.82 5.36 -0.81
N CYS A 65 12.88 6.26 -0.55
CA CYS A 65 11.45 6.02 -0.82
C CYS A 65 11.01 6.91 -2.00
N TYR A 66 11.30 6.47 -3.23
CA TYR A 66 11.08 7.28 -4.43
C TYR A 66 9.73 7.03 -5.10
N HIS A 67 9.08 5.92 -4.79
CA HIS A 67 7.78 5.53 -5.31
C HIS A 67 6.62 6.24 -4.60
N GLY A 68 5.41 5.69 -4.74
CA GLY A 68 4.22 6.22 -4.08
C GLY A 68 4.28 6.07 -2.56
N LEU A 69 3.40 6.83 -1.90
CA LEU A 69 3.23 6.72 -0.44
C LEU A 69 2.85 5.29 -0.01
N GLY A 70 2.03 4.61 -0.82
CA GLY A 70 1.63 3.22 -0.60
C GLY A 70 2.80 2.23 -0.64
N ASP A 71 3.73 2.40 -1.59
CA ASP A 71 4.93 1.56 -1.69
C ASP A 71 5.84 1.72 -0.48
N THR A 72 5.99 2.96 -0.04
CA THR A 72 6.77 3.31 1.15
C THR A 72 6.16 2.67 2.39
N ILE A 73 4.86 2.86 2.61
CA ILE A 73 4.12 2.23 3.71
C ILE A 73 4.24 0.71 3.65
N GLN A 74 4.11 0.10 2.47
CA GLN A 74 4.15 -1.35 2.38
C GLN A 74 5.53 -1.91 2.73
N PHE A 75 6.58 -1.37 2.12
CA PHE A 75 7.89 -2.00 2.18
C PHE A 75 8.80 -1.52 3.30
N ILE A 76 8.45 -0.43 3.99
CA ILE A 76 9.18 -0.05 5.20
C ILE A 76 9.11 -1.13 6.29
N ARG A 77 8.18 -2.09 6.18
CA ARG A 77 8.12 -3.31 7.01
C ARG A 77 9.42 -4.12 7.06
N PHE A 78 10.33 -3.92 6.11
CA PHE A 78 11.63 -4.59 6.08
C PHE A 78 12.69 -3.87 6.93
N ALA A 79 12.41 -2.67 7.45
CA ALA A 79 13.35 -1.92 8.29
C ALA A 79 13.83 -2.72 9.52
N PRO A 80 12.99 -3.48 10.26
CA PRO A 80 13.47 -4.34 11.34
C PRO A 80 14.48 -5.40 10.88
N LEU A 81 14.26 -6.04 9.72
CA LEU A 81 15.20 -7.03 9.18
C LEU A 81 16.50 -6.37 8.71
N LEU A 82 16.40 -5.19 8.09
CA LEU A 82 17.56 -4.40 7.71
C LEU A 82 18.40 -3.99 8.92
N LYS A 83 17.75 -3.61 10.02
CA LYS A 83 18.45 -3.25 11.26
C LYS A 83 19.25 -4.40 11.87
N GLN A 84 18.85 -5.66 11.63
CA GLN A 84 19.59 -6.83 12.15
C GLN A 84 20.96 -7.01 11.48
N ILE A 85 21.13 -6.53 10.24
CA ILE A 85 22.36 -6.69 9.47
C ILE A 85 23.12 -5.37 9.30
N ALA A 86 22.41 -4.24 9.22
CA ALA A 86 23.01 -2.93 9.05
C ALA A 86 23.48 -2.34 10.39
N ARG A 87 24.58 -1.59 10.35
CA ARG A 87 25.04 -0.79 11.50
C ARG A 87 24.05 0.34 11.81
N GLN A 88 23.57 1.00 10.75
CA GLN A 88 22.60 2.09 10.83
C GLN A 88 21.63 2.01 9.66
N VAL A 89 20.34 2.21 9.93
CA VAL A 89 19.27 2.33 8.93
C VAL A 89 18.79 3.78 8.90
N ILE A 90 19.06 4.45 7.79
CA ILE A 90 18.64 5.83 7.53
C ILE A 90 17.55 5.77 6.46
N VAL A 91 16.42 6.42 6.68
CA VAL A 91 15.28 6.40 5.75
C VAL A 91 15.02 7.80 5.24
N TRP A 92 15.07 7.97 3.91
CA TRP A 92 14.79 9.22 3.21
C TRP A 92 13.45 9.12 2.50
N ALA A 93 12.42 9.69 3.12
CA ALA A 93 11.02 9.45 2.76
C ALA A 93 10.22 10.74 2.57
N GLN A 94 9.10 10.62 1.84
CA GLN A 94 8.21 11.74 1.54
C GLN A 94 7.79 12.46 2.83
N PRO A 95 7.85 13.81 2.89
CA PRO A 95 7.62 14.56 4.14
C PRO A 95 6.31 14.21 4.85
N ALA A 96 5.25 13.93 4.09
CA ALA A 96 3.94 13.57 4.65
C ALA A 96 3.94 12.27 5.48
N LEU A 97 4.90 11.37 5.27
CA LEU A 97 5.00 10.09 5.98
C LEU A 97 5.88 10.14 7.23
N ILE A 98 6.67 11.20 7.42
CA ILE A 98 7.73 11.23 8.44
C ILE A 98 7.18 10.94 9.84
N ASP A 99 6.08 11.57 10.24
CA ASP A 99 5.52 11.37 11.57
C ASP A 99 5.00 9.95 11.80
N LEU A 100 4.49 9.30 10.76
CA LEU A 100 4.04 7.92 10.83
C LEU A 100 5.23 6.95 10.87
N LEU A 101 6.26 7.20 10.07
CA LEU A 101 7.47 6.36 10.00
C LEU A 101 8.29 6.36 11.29
N LYS A 102 8.17 7.39 12.14
CA LYS A 102 8.78 7.41 13.49
C LYS A 102 8.34 6.23 14.36
N THR A 103 7.21 5.60 14.03
CA THR A 103 6.68 4.45 14.78
C THR A 103 7.21 3.10 14.31
N VAL A 104 7.97 3.06 13.20
CA VAL A 104 8.54 1.82 12.66
C VAL A 104 9.78 1.44 13.44
N ASN A 105 9.80 0.21 13.96
CA ASN A 105 10.99 -0.36 14.57
C ASN A 105 12.13 -0.55 13.56
N GLY A 106 13.37 -0.29 13.99
CA GLY A 106 14.57 -0.54 13.19
C GLY A 106 15.01 0.62 12.30
N ILE A 107 14.32 1.76 12.32
CA ILE A 107 14.81 3.00 11.69
C ILE A 107 15.61 3.79 12.74
N ASP A 108 16.87 4.11 12.44
CA ASP A 108 17.74 4.90 13.33
C ASP A 108 17.63 6.42 13.05
N GLU A 109 17.41 6.79 11.79
CA GLU A 109 17.37 8.18 11.34
C GLU A 109 16.35 8.35 10.22
N LEU A 110 15.53 9.40 10.30
CA LEU A 110 14.50 9.75 9.32
C LEU A 110 14.78 11.12 8.73
N LEU A 111 14.78 11.20 7.41
CA LEU A 111 15.02 12.42 6.65
C LEU A 111 13.87 12.67 5.69
N SER A 112 13.45 13.93 5.59
CA SER A 112 12.46 14.38 4.60
C SER A 112 13.07 14.35 3.21
N LEU A 113 12.40 13.67 2.27
CA LEU A 113 12.76 13.64 0.87
C LEU A 113 12.64 15.03 0.25
N HIS A 114 13.67 15.42 -0.48
CA HIS A 114 13.73 16.67 -1.23
C HIS A 114 14.45 16.45 -2.57
N ASP A 115 14.55 17.51 -3.37
CA ASP A 115 15.38 17.51 -4.55
C ASP A 115 16.85 17.70 -4.22
N GLY A 116 17.72 16.99 -4.93
CA GLY A 116 19.16 17.03 -4.75
C GLY A 116 19.73 15.77 -4.11
N THR A 117 20.82 15.94 -3.37
CA THR A 117 21.53 14.86 -2.68
C THR A 117 21.03 14.73 -1.24
N PRO A 118 20.97 13.51 -0.68
CA PRO A 118 20.67 13.34 0.74
C PRO A 118 21.68 14.10 1.60
N ASP A 119 21.19 14.82 2.61
CA ASP A 119 22.03 15.58 3.56
C ASP A 119 22.63 14.68 4.66
N VAL A 120 23.06 13.46 4.28
CA VAL A 120 23.58 12.45 5.20
C VAL A 120 24.66 11.62 4.53
N ALA A 121 25.69 11.25 5.30
CA ALA A 121 26.68 10.28 4.86
C ALA A 121 26.12 8.85 4.99
N TYR A 122 26.37 8.01 3.99
CA TYR A 122 25.98 6.60 3.96
C TYR A 122 27.04 5.78 3.23
N ASP A 123 27.10 4.48 3.50
CA ASP A 123 28.07 3.57 2.87
C ASP A 123 27.47 2.91 1.60
N VAL A 124 26.17 2.62 1.65
CA VAL A 124 25.38 1.95 0.61
C VAL A 124 23.95 2.46 0.68
N ASP A 125 23.26 2.48 -0.46
CA ASP A 125 21.87 2.85 -0.57
C ASP A 125 21.06 1.80 -1.33
N VAL A 126 19.77 1.80 -1.03
CA VAL A 126 18.77 0.90 -1.60
C VAL A 126 17.48 1.67 -1.82
N GLU A 127 16.68 1.29 -2.80
CA GLU A 127 15.30 1.75 -2.90
C GLU A 127 14.40 0.83 -2.06
N VAL A 128 13.35 1.38 -1.43
CA VAL A 128 12.50 0.64 -0.48
C VAL A 128 11.82 -0.60 -1.12
N MET A 129 11.48 -0.54 -2.42
CA MET A 129 10.92 -1.64 -3.19
C MET A 129 11.94 -2.72 -3.58
N GLU A 130 13.24 -2.46 -3.40
CA GLU A 130 14.29 -3.46 -3.58
C GLU A 130 14.46 -4.35 -2.34
N LEU A 131 13.96 -3.92 -1.16
CA LEU A 131 14.10 -4.67 0.10
C LEU A 131 13.53 -6.11 0.03
N PRO A 132 12.33 -6.36 -0.52
CA PRO A 132 11.83 -7.73 -0.63
C PRO A 132 12.76 -8.65 -1.43
N TYR A 133 13.37 -8.12 -2.50
CA TYR A 133 14.33 -8.85 -3.34
C TYR A 133 15.65 -9.07 -2.60
N ILE A 134 16.19 -8.04 -1.94
CA ILE A 134 17.41 -8.11 -1.13
C ILE A 134 17.30 -9.22 -0.06
N PHE A 135 16.14 -9.30 0.61
CA PHE A 135 15.87 -10.33 1.61
C PHE A 135 15.38 -11.66 1.04
N ARG A 136 15.32 -11.80 -0.31
CA ARG A 136 14.83 -13.01 -0.99
C ARG A 136 13.49 -13.48 -0.43
N THR A 137 12.59 -12.52 -0.26
CA THR A 137 11.30 -12.75 0.40
C THR A 137 10.50 -13.79 -0.35
N THR A 138 9.90 -14.73 0.36
CA THR A 138 8.88 -15.65 -0.15
C THR A 138 7.60 -15.47 0.66
N LEU A 139 6.51 -16.12 0.27
CA LEU A 139 5.28 -16.12 1.08
C LEU A 139 5.50 -16.68 2.50
N ALA A 140 6.50 -17.55 2.66
CA ALA A 140 6.87 -18.13 3.95
C ALA A 140 7.71 -17.16 4.81
N THR A 141 8.60 -16.37 4.19
CA THR A 141 9.53 -15.47 4.89
C THR A 141 9.08 -14.01 4.94
N LEU A 142 7.94 -13.69 4.34
CA LEU A 142 7.33 -12.36 4.36
C LEU A 142 7.24 -11.83 5.80
N PRO A 143 7.69 -10.59 6.10
CA PRO A 143 7.57 -10.01 7.44
C PRO A 143 6.10 -9.83 7.83
N LYS A 144 5.62 -10.69 8.75
CA LYS A 144 4.22 -10.75 9.21
C LYS A 144 3.97 -10.04 10.54
N GLN A 145 4.97 -9.37 11.11
CA GLN A 145 4.78 -8.62 12.34
C GLN A 145 3.83 -7.44 12.07
N MET A 146 2.69 -7.47 12.74
CA MET A 146 1.62 -6.48 12.61
C MET A 146 1.16 -6.02 14.00
N PRO A 147 0.74 -4.76 14.14
CA PRO A 147 1.01 -3.68 13.20
C PRO A 147 2.51 -3.34 13.14
N TYR A 148 2.96 -2.70 12.06
CA TYR A 148 4.32 -2.14 11.97
C TYR A 148 4.33 -0.62 11.80
N LEU A 149 3.15 -0.01 11.71
CA LEU A 149 2.91 1.42 11.92
C LEU A 149 1.95 1.57 13.10
N HIS A 150 2.13 2.61 13.89
CA HIS A 150 1.28 2.89 15.04
C HIS A 150 0.73 4.30 14.96
N ALA A 151 -0.54 4.45 15.32
CA ALA A 151 -1.22 5.73 15.36
C ALA A 151 -2.30 5.67 16.43
N GLU A 152 -2.30 6.64 17.36
CA GLU A 152 -3.35 6.73 18.38
C GLU A 152 -4.66 7.22 17.72
N PRO A 153 -5.77 6.48 17.85
CA PRO A 153 -7.02 6.80 17.19
C PRO A 153 -7.52 8.23 17.46
N LEU A 154 -8.07 8.86 16.42
CA LEU A 154 -8.80 10.13 16.56
C LEU A 154 -10.29 9.87 16.75
N PRO A 155 -10.97 10.58 17.69
CA PRO A 155 -12.42 10.51 17.80
C PRO A 155 -13.10 10.95 16.50
N LEU A 156 -14.10 10.19 16.06
CA LEU A 156 -14.85 10.49 14.86
C LEU A 156 -16.15 11.24 15.20
N PRO A 157 -16.59 12.19 14.35
CA PRO A 157 -17.82 12.91 14.57
C PRO A 157 -19.03 11.97 14.44
N GLN A 158 -20.10 12.30 15.17
CA GLN A 158 -21.41 11.61 15.07
C GLN A 158 -21.32 10.09 15.27
N GLN A 159 -20.29 9.62 15.98
CA GLN A 159 -20.07 8.20 16.23
C GLN A 159 -21.17 7.66 17.16
N ASN A 160 -21.97 6.71 16.64
CA ASN A 160 -22.81 5.86 17.47
C ASN A 160 -22.03 4.59 17.80
N ALA A 161 -21.74 4.35 19.08
CA ALA A 161 -20.99 3.19 19.56
C ALA A 161 -21.72 1.85 19.36
N GLU A 162 -23.02 1.85 19.09
CA GLU A 162 -23.81 0.66 18.74
C GLU A 162 -23.70 0.28 17.25
N LYS A 163 -22.99 1.08 16.45
CA LYS A 163 -22.81 0.89 15.01
C LYS A 163 -21.33 0.75 14.67
N LEU A 164 -21.04 -0.06 13.65
CA LEU A 164 -19.68 -0.21 13.13
C LEU A 164 -19.23 1.07 12.42
N SER A 165 -18.03 1.55 12.73
CA SER A 165 -17.41 2.68 12.05
C SER A 165 -16.69 2.19 10.79
N VAL A 166 -17.26 2.50 9.62
CA VAL A 166 -16.79 1.99 8.33
C VAL A 166 -16.28 3.15 7.47
N GLY A 167 -15.00 3.14 7.11
CA GLY A 167 -14.42 4.11 6.18
C GLY A 167 -14.63 3.71 4.72
N LEU A 168 -14.77 4.69 3.82
CA LEU A 168 -14.92 4.46 2.38
C LEU A 168 -14.00 5.36 1.53
N VAL A 169 -13.30 4.73 0.58
CA VAL A 169 -12.48 5.38 -0.46
C VAL A 169 -12.70 4.65 -1.81
N TRP A 170 -13.05 5.37 -2.87
CA TRP A 170 -13.46 4.75 -4.15
C TRP A 170 -12.72 5.29 -5.38
N GLN A 171 -11.91 6.32 -5.21
CA GLN A 171 -11.04 6.87 -6.25
C GLN A 171 -9.58 6.70 -5.86
N ALA A 172 -8.77 6.30 -6.83
CA ALA A 172 -7.33 6.32 -6.72
C ALA A 172 -6.75 7.58 -7.37
N GLY A 173 -5.44 7.79 -7.23
CA GLY A 173 -4.72 8.88 -7.90
C GLY A 173 -4.77 8.74 -9.43
N ASP A 174 -4.33 9.79 -10.13
CA ASP A 174 -4.51 9.93 -11.58
C ASP A 174 -3.75 8.91 -12.44
N TRP A 175 -2.82 8.15 -11.88
CA TRP A 175 -1.95 7.25 -12.62
C TRP A 175 -2.68 6.06 -13.28
N ASP A 176 -3.76 5.58 -12.67
CA ASP A 176 -4.59 4.52 -13.23
C ASP A 176 -6.04 4.66 -12.74
N LYS A 177 -6.89 5.11 -13.66
CA LYS A 177 -8.33 5.29 -13.45
C LYS A 177 -9.11 3.99 -13.46
N SER A 178 -8.52 2.87 -13.90
CA SER A 178 -9.22 1.57 -13.91
C SER A 178 -9.50 1.04 -12.51
N ARG A 179 -8.76 1.53 -11.50
CA ARG A 179 -9.00 1.28 -10.07
C ARG A 179 -10.15 2.09 -9.48
N CYS A 180 -10.65 3.10 -10.18
CA CYS A 180 -11.70 3.97 -9.68
C CYS A 180 -13.09 3.35 -9.90
N ILE A 181 -13.96 3.50 -8.90
CA ILE A 181 -15.35 3.03 -8.95
C ILE A 181 -16.28 4.22 -9.22
N PRO A 182 -17.24 4.14 -10.16
CA PRO A 182 -18.25 5.18 -10.32
C PRO A 182 -19.05 5.38 -9.02
N PHE A 183 -19.15 6.62 -8.56
CA PHE A 183 -19.83 6.96 -7.30
C PHE A 183 -21.27 6.44 -7.23
N SER A 184 -21.99 6.46 -8.35
CA SER A 184 -23.38 5.97 -8.46
C SER A 184 -23.56 4.51 -8.07
N LEU A 185 -22.50 3.69 -8.11
CA LEU A 185 -22.60 2.27 -7.73
C LEU A 185 -22.53 2.08 -6.21
N LEU A 186 -22.14 3.09 -5.43
CA LEU A 186 -21.87 2.96 -3.99
C LEU A 186 -23.13 3.15 -3.12
N GLU A 187 -24.28 3.49 -3.72
CA GLU A 187 -25.57 3.66 -3.03
C GLU A 187 -25.91 2.52 -2.04
N PRO A 188 -25.69 1.23 -2.37
CA PRO A 188 -25.99 0.13 -1.44
C PRO A 188 -25.23 0.21 -0.11
N LEU A 189 -24.07 0.87 -0.06
CA LEU A 189 -23.29 1.03 1.16
C LEU A 189 -23.83 2.15 2.05
N ALA A 190 -24.34 3.24 1.47
CA ALA A 190 -24.95 4.34 2.23
C ALA A 190 -26.30 3.98 2.84
N GLN A 191 -27.03 3.04 2.22
CA GLN A 191 -28.31 2.52 2.74
C GLN A 191 -28.13 1.43 3.81
N MET A 192 -26.89 1.05 4.15
CA MET A 192 -26.64 0.00 5.11
C MET A 192 -26.97 0.47 6.53
N GLU A 193 -27.90 -0.21 7.20
CA GLU A 193 -28.17 -0.01 8.61
C GLU A 193 -27.07 -0.65 9.48
N GLY A 194 -26.92 -0.18 10.72
CA GLY A 194 -25.93 -0.71 11.67
C GLY A 194 -24.49 -0.21 11.46
N ILE A 195 -24.26 0.74 10.55
CA ILE A 195 -22.93 1.36 10.35
C ILE A 195 -22.96 2.89 10.49
N ASN A 196 -21.85 3.47 10.93
CA ASN A 196 -21.47 4.85 10.69
C ASN A 196 -20.56 4.85 9.46
N LEU A 197 -21.07 5.27 8.30
CA LEU A 197 -20.29 5.31 7.07
C LEU A 197 -19.48 6.63 7.00
N TYR A 198 -18.16 6.55 7.12
CA TYR A 198 -17.23 7.67 7.04
C TYR A 198 -16.62 7.80 5.65
N ILE A 199 -16.71 8.99 5.07
CA ILE A 199 -16.16 9.31 3.75
C ILE A 199 -14.73 9.81 3.92
N LEU A 200 -13.77 8.94 3.65
CA LEU A 200 -12.33 9.21 3.80
C LEU A 200 -11.63 9.46 2.45
N GLN A 201 -12.43 9.68 1.41
CA GLN A 201 -11.96 10.00 0.07
C GLN A 201 -11.35 11.39 0.04
N ALA A 202 -10.07 11.50 -0.32
CA ALA A 202 -9.47 12.81 -0.57
C ALA A 202 -10.13 13.50 -1.77
N ASN A 203 -10.27 14.84 -1.70
CA ASN A 203 -10.84 15.66 -2.77
C ASN A 203 -12.28 15.24 -3.16
N VAL A 204 -13.15 15.03 -2.16
CA VAL A 204 -14.52 14.50 -2.31
C VAL A 204 -15.33 15.11 -3.46
N THR A 205 -15.23 16.42 -3.70
CA THR A 205 -15.93 17.11 -4.78
C THR A 205 -15.55 16.57 -6.16
N SER A 206 -14.25 16.38 -6.40
CA SER A 206 -13.75 15.80 -7.66
C SER A 206 -14.12 14.32 -7.81
N ALA A 207 -14.37 13.64 -6.68
CA ALA A 207 -14.80 12.25 -6.63
C ALA A 207 -16.32 12.06 -6.81
N SER A 208 -17.05 13.13 -7.17
CA SER A 208 -18.51 13.15 -7.37
C SER A 208 -19.33 12.86 -6.10
N TRP A 209 -18.72 13.00 -4.92
CA TRP A 209 -19.43 12.83 -3.66
C TRP A 209 -20.56 13.86 -3.51
N GLN A 210 -21.65 13.45 -2.89
CA GLN A 210 -22.83 14.28 -2.65
C GLN A 210 -23.11 14.36 -1.15
N GLU A 211 -23.47 15.55 -0.67
CA GLU A 211 -23.86 15.76 0.73
C GLU A 211 -25.04 14.84 1.11
N GLY A 212 -24.97 14.24 2.30
CA GLY A 212 -25.93 13.22 2.76
C GLY A 212 -25.51 11.78 2.45
N PHE A 213 -24.52 11.54 1.59
CA PHE A 213 -23.90 10.22 1.42
C PHE A 213 -22.84 9.99 2.50
N GLY A 214 -23.24 9.41 3.64
CA GLY A 214 -22.34 9.17 4.77
C GLY A 214 -21.87 10.45 5.49
N ILE A 215 -20.97 10.28 6.45
CA ILE A 215 -20.38 11.34 7.28
C ILE A 215 -19.02 11.70 6.68
N HIS A 216 -18.84 12.94 6.23
CA HIS A 216 -17.54 13.46 5.82
C HIS A 216 -16.89 14.16 7.03
N PRO A 217 -15.85 13.57 7.66
CA PRO A 217 -15.28 14.12 8.89
C PRO A 217 -14.28 15.26 8.63
N GLY A 218 -14.03 15.62 7.37
CA GLY A 218 -13.11 16.68 6.96
C GLY A 218 -11.87 16.14 6.23
N GLU A 219 -10.97 17.05 5.87
CA GLU A 219 -9.67 16.74 5.27
C GLU A 219 -8.60 16.66 6.36
N PHE A 220 -7.64 15.76 6.20
CA PHE A 220 -6.63 15.48 7.23
C PHE A 220 -5.20 15.57 6.67
N SER A 221 -4.25 15.90 7.56
CA SER A 221 -2.85 15.55 7.32
C SER A 221 -2.73 14.03 7.16
N LEU A 222 -1.69 13.53 6.49
CA LEU A 222 -1.52 12.09 6.32
C LEU A 222 -1.35 11.35 7.66
N TYR A 223 -0.74 12.01 8.64
CA TYR A 223 -0.64 11.47 10.00
C TYR A 223 -2.00 11.34 10.68
N ASP A 224 -2.82 12.41 10.67
CA ASP A 224 -4.17 12.35 11.24
C ASP A 224 -5.11 11.44 10.45
N TYR A 225 -4.89 11.29 9.14
CA TYR A 225 -5.60 10.33 8.31
C TYR A 225 -5.34 8.89 8.77
N GLY A 226 -4.09 8.56 9.12
CA GLY A 226 -3.74 7.27 9.74
C GLY A 226 -4.41 7.08 11.10
N ARG A 227 -4.52 8.13 11.92
CA ARG A 227 -5.20 8.10 13.21
C ARG A 227 -6.72 7.94 13.08
N VAL A 228 -7.33 8.54 12.05
CA VAL A 228 -8.73 8.32 11.69
C VAL A 228 -8.95 6.87 11.27
N ILE A 229 -8.10 6.32 10.40
CA ILE A 229 -8.17 4.91 10.00
C ILE A 229 -8.00 3.98 11.21
N ALA A 230 -7.10 4.30 12.14
CA ALA A 230 -6.88 3.50 13.35
C ALA A 230 -8.12 3.43 14.27
N GLY A 231 -9.07 4.37 14.14
CA GLY A 231 -10.33 4.37 14.87
C GLY A 231 -11.50 3.67 14.17
N LEU A 232 -11.29 3.08 12.99
CA LEU A 232 -12.33 2.37 12.26
C LEU A 232 -12.43 0.90 12.68
N ASP A 233 -13.62 0.34 12.55
CA ASP A 233 -13.84 -1.11 12.62
C ASP A 233 -13.53 -1.79 11.27
N LEU A 234 -13.69 -1.05 10.16
CA LEU A 234 -13.44 -1.53 8.81
C LEU A 234 -13.11 -0.36 7.87
N LEU A 235 -12.10 -0.52 7.01
CA LEU A 235 -11.92 0.34 5.83
C LEU A 235 -12.33 -0.41 4.56
N ILE A 236 -13.21 0.17 3.75
CA ILE A 236 -13.53 -0.29 2.40
C ILE A 236 -12.84 0.67 1.42
N THR A 237 -11.89 0.17 0.64
CA THR A 237 -11.06 1.03 -0.23
C THR A 237 -10.67 0.36 -1.53
N VAL A 238 -10.48 1.14 -2.59
CA VAL A 238 -9.78 0.69 -3.80
C VAL A 238 -8.28 0.51 -3.55
N ASP A 239 -7.60 -0.19 -4.45
CA ASP A 239 -6.13 -0.34 -4.46
C ASP A 239 -5.41 1.01 -4.52
N SER A 240 -5.05 1.53 -3.35
CA SER A 240 -4.47 2.85 -3.16
C SER A 240 -3.78 2.94 -1.78
N MET A 241 -3.11 4.07 -1.51
CA MET A 241 -2.38 4.28 -0.24
C MET A 241 -3.20 3.95 1.03
N PRO A 242 -4.49 4.33 1.16
CA PRO A 242 -5.31 3.95 2.32
C PRO A 242 -5.39 2.45 2.59
N ALA A 243 -5.37 1.60 1.55
CA ALA A 243 -5.37 0.14 1.71
C ALA A 243 -4.11 -0.35 2.43
N HIS A 244 -2.95 0.16 2.03
CA HIS A 244 -1.67 -0.17 2.66
C HIS A 244 -1.55 0.42 4.05
N LEU A 245 -2.05 1.64 4.27
CA LEU A 245 -2.05 2.29 5.57
C LEU A 245 -2.87 1.51 6.59
N ALA A 246 -4.12 1.15 6.25
CA ALA A 246 -4.96 0.33 7.12
C ALA A 246 -4.34 -1.05 7.39
N GLY A 247 -3.80 -1.69 6.35
CA GLY A 247 -3.09 -2.97 6.51
C GLY A 247 -1.86 -2.88 7.42
N ALA A 248 -1.09 -1.80 7.34
CA ALA A 248 0.10 -1.57 8.17
C ALA A 248 -0.24 -1.25 9.64
N LEU A 249 -1.38 -0.59 9.86
CA LEU A 249 -2.00 -0.34 11.17
C LEU A 249 -2.75 -1.56 11.72
N ASN A 250 -2.83 -2.66 10.94
CA ASN A 250 -3.56 -3.88 11.27
C ASN A 250 -5.07 -3.68 11.52
N ILE A 251 -5.66 -2.72 10.82
CA ILE A 251 -7.11 -2.48 10.83
C ILE A 251 -7.77 -3.41 9.79
N PRO A 252 -8.96 -3.99 10.06
CA PRO A 252 -9.70 -4.73 9.04
C PRO A 252 -9.92 -3.87 7.80
N VAL A 253 -9.61 -4.43 6.63
CA VAL A 253 -9.71 -3.68 5.37
C VAL A 253 -10.21 -4.56 4.24
N TRP A 254 -11.19 -4.08 3.50
CA TRP A 254 -11.67 -4.71 2.27
C TRP A 254 -11.17 -3.90 1.08
N THR A 255 -10.29 -4.51 0.30
CA THR A 255 -9.66 -3.87 -0.85
C THR A 255 -10.35 -4.31 -2.14
N LEU A 256 -10.84 -3.32 -2.89
CA LEU A 256 -11.58 -3.49 -4.13
C LEU A 256 -10.59 -3.36 -5.29
N LEU A 257 -10.42 -4.46 -6.02
CA LEU A 257 -9.41 -4.62 -7.06
C LEU A 257 -10.05 -4.66 -8.44
N HIS A 258 -9.49 -3.87 -9.36
CA HIS A 258 -9.83 -3.99 -10.77
C HIS A 258 -9.27 -5.32 -11.35
N ALA A 259 -9.72 -5.69 -12.55
CA ALA A 259 -9.41 -7.00 -13.13
C ALA A 259 -7.90 -7.28 -13.29
N GLN A 260 -7.09 -6.25 -13.56
CA GLN A 260 -5.64 -6.39 -13.80
C GLN A 260 -4.80 -5.85 -12.64
N ALA A 261 -5.21 -6.16 -11.40
CA ALA A 261 -4.59 -5.62 -10.19
C ALA A 261 -3.06 -5.81 -10.14
N ASP A 262 -2.42 -4.94 -9.36
CA ASP A 262 -0.99 -5.00 -9.12
C ASP A 262 -0.55 -6.37 -8.56
N TRP A 263 0.68 -6.76 -8.87
CA TRP A 263 1.26 -8.06 -8.53
C TRP A 263 1.21 -8.38 -7.04
N ARG A 264 1.23 -7.35 -6.18
CA ARG A 264 1.19 -7.48 -4.72
C ARG A 264 -0.05 -8.20 -4.23
N TRP A 265 -1.15 -8.09 -4.97
CA TRP A 265 -2.43 -8.67 -4.59
C TRP A 265 -2.57 -10.14 -4.99
N MET A 266 -1.67 -10.64 -5.84
CA MET A 266 -1.69 -11.98 -6.44
C MET A 266 -3.01 -12.30 -7.16
N ASP A 267 -3.06 -13.42 -7.87
CA ASP A 267 -4.28 -13.88 -8.54
C ASP A 267 -4.99 -14.97 -7.73
N ASN A 268 -6.28 -15.17 -8.00
CA ASN A 268 -7.12 -16.28 -7.49
C ASN A 268 -7.19 -16.41 -5.96
N ARG A 269 -7.19 -15.29 -5.24
CA ARG A 269 -7.30 -15.27 -3.78
C ARG A 269 -8.15 -14.12 -3.25
N LEU A 270 -8.68 -14.31 -2.05
CA LEU A 270 -9.54 -13.36 -1.34
C LEU A 270 -8.87 -12.76 -0.09
N ASP A 271 -7.66 -13.19 0.23
CA ASP A 271 -6.83 -12.71 1.34
C ASP A 271 -5.55 -12.03 0.79
N SER A 272 -4.84 -11.30 1.65
CA SER A 272 -3.53 -10.72 1.30
C SER A 272 -2.40 -11.35 2.14
N PRO A 273 -1.37 -11.96 1.52
CA PRO A 273 -0.18 -12.41 2.25
C PRO A 273 0.56 -11.26 2.95
N TRP A 274 0.42 -10.04 2.41
CA TRP A 274 1.05 -8.85 2.94
C TRP A 274 0.32 -8.29 4.16
N TYR A 275 -1.00 -8.46 4.24
CA TYR A 275 -1.83 -7.83 5.27
C TYR A 275 -2.86 -8.85 5.79
N PRO A 276 -2.59 -9.50 6.94
CA PRO A 276 -3.50 -10.50 7.52
C PRO A 276 -4.91 -9.97 7.83
N SER A 277 -5.06 -8.66 8.08
CA SER A 277 -6.35 -8.01 8.33
C SER A 277 -7.16 -7.73 7.06
N MET A 278 -6.63 -8.06 5.89
CA MET A 278 -7.19 -7.63 4.60
C MET A 278 -7.96 -8.74 3.89
N LYS A 279 -9.11 -8.37 3.33
CA LYS A 279 -9.90 -9.16 2.39
C LYS A 279 -9.94 -8.48 1.03
N LEU A 280 -9.84 -9.25 -0.04
CA LEU A 280 -9.83 -8.77 -1.42
C LEU A 280 -11.15 -9.08 -2.11
N TYR A 281 -11.70 -8.08 -2.80
CA TYR A 281 -12.84 -8.20 -3.69
C TYR A 281 -12.39 -7.80 -5.09
N ARG A 282 -12.49 -8.71 -6.05
CA ARG A 282 -11.90 -8.53 -7.37
C ARG A 282 -12.95 -8.51 -8.45
N GLN A 283 -12.78 -7.56 -9.35
CA GLN A 283 -13.52 -7.48 -10.59
C GLN A 283 -13.13 -8.63 -11.53
N GLU A 284 -14.13 -9.38 -12.00
CA GLU A 284 -13.94 -10.44 -13.01
C GLU A 284 -13.73 -9.87 -14.42
N HIS A 285 -14.46 -8.81 -14.77
CA HIS A 285 -14.42 -8.17 -16.08
C HIS A 285 -14.10 -6.69 -15.94
N GLN A 286 -13.06 -6.22 -16.65
CA GLN A 286 -12.59 -4.84 -16.54
C GLN A 286 -13.73 -3.82 -16.70
N GLY A 287 -13.81 -2.87 -15.75
CA GLY A 287 -14.84 -1.82 -15.72
C GLY A 287 -16.19 -2.25 -15.13
N ASN A 288 -16.48 -3.55 -15.01
CA ASN A 288 -17.71 -4.03 -14.37
C ASN A 288 -17.56 -4.11 -12.84
N TRP A 289 -17.79 -2.98 -12.15
CA TRP A 289 -17.68 -2.89 -10.69
C TRP A 289 -18.94 -3.32 -9.94
N GLN A 290 -20.09 -3.42 -10.63
CA GLN A 290 -21.37 -3.72 -10.01
C GLN A 290 -21.34 -5.03 -9.18
N PRO A 291 -20.84 -6.17 -9.71
CA PRO A 291 -20.76 -7.42 -8.92
C PRO A 291 -19.86 -7.30 -7.69
N VAL A 292 -18.79 -6.50 -7.78
CA VAL A 292 -17.87 -6.27 -6.65
C VAL A 292 -18.60 -5.54 -5.52
N ILE A 293 -19.36 -4.49 -5.84
CA ILE A 293 -20.12 -3.74 -4.84
C ILE A 293 -21.24 -4.60 -4.22
N GLU A 294 -21.92 -5.43 -5.01
CA GLU A 294 -22.93 -6.36 -4.49
C GLU A 294 -22.34 -7.37 -3.50
N GLN A 295 -21.15 -7.91 -3.80
CA GLN A 295 -20.42 -8.80 -2.88
C GLN A 295 -19.96 -8.08 -1.61
N VAL A 296 -19.49 -6.84 -1.74
CA VAL A 296 -19.10 -6.00 -0.59
C VAL A 296 -20.31 -5.69 0.28
N ALA A 297 -21.44 -5.25 -0.28
CA ALA A 297 -22.66 -4.95 0.46
C ALA A 297 -23.22 -6.20 1.18
N THR A 298 -23.19 -7.36 0.51
CA THR A 298 -23.57 -8.64 1.12
C THR A 298 -22.65 -9.02 2.26
N GLY A 299 -21.33 -8.89 2.08
CA GLY A 299 -20.36 -9.12 3.13
C GLY A 299 -20.56 -8.19 4.33
N LEU A 300 -20.83 -6.90 4.07
CA LEU A 300 -21.02 -5.89 5.11
C LEU A 300 -22.27 -6.16 5.94
N ARG A 301 -23.37 -6.54 5.29
CA ARG A 301 -24.60 -6.95 5.99
C ARG A 301 -24.36 -8.14 6.91
N SER A 302 -23.61 -9.15 6.44
CA SER A 302 -23.25 -10.30 7.27
C SER A 302 -22.37 -9.91 8.46
N LEU A 303 -21.44 -8.97 8.28
CA LEU A 303 -20.60 -8.45 9.38
C LEU A 303 -21.44 -7.71 10.42
N VAL A 304 -22.32 -6.80 9.99
CA VAL A 304 -23.24 -6.07 10.87
C VAL A 304 -24.09 -7.04 11.69
N ASN A 305 -24.69 -8.04 11.05
CA ASN A 305 -25.52 -9.05 11.71
C ASN A 305 -24.75 -9.99 12.66
N SER A 306 -23.42 -10.00 12.61
CA SER A 306 -22.59 -10.81 13.50
C SER A 306 -22.13 -10.08 14.76
N VAL A 307 -22.28 -8.75 14.78
CA VAL A 307 -21.86 -7.87 15.89
C VAL A 307 -23.05 -7.32 16.68
N LEU A 308 -24.23 -7.24 16.04
CA LEU A 308 -25.53 -6.98 16.69
C LEU A 308 -26.14 -8.26 17.26
#